data_AF-W7Q4N3-F1
#
_entry.id   AF-W7Q4N3-F1
#
_cell.length_a   1.000
_cell.length_b   1.000
_cell.length_c   1.000
_cell.angle_alpha   90.00
_cell.angle_beta   90.00
_cell.angle_gamma   90.00
#
_symmetry.space_group_name_H-M   'P 1'
#
loop_
_entity.id
_entity.type
_entity.pdbx_description
1 polymer ?
#
loop_
_entity_poly.entity_id
_entity_poly.type
_entity_poly.pdbx_seq_one_letter_code
_entity_poly.pdbx_strand_id
1 'polypeptide(L)'
;MLNTACRDSVYLNDLGLGDFVMAVNVSPMQFHRPHFLDSVFEALETSQLPPWLLELELTEGVLMDGSENAIDSLHELRQRGIHIAIDDFGTGFSSLSYLKYLPIDKIKIDRSFVREVISDHRDAAIVQGILSMARPLQLRVVAEGVETRPSLPT
;
A
#
# COMPACT_ATOMS: atom_id res chain seq x y z
N MET A 1 0.37 17.90 -1.17
CA MET A 1 0.12 16.66 -0.39
C MET A 1 1.44 16.06 0.07
N LEU A 2 2.28 15.54 -0.84
CA LEU A 2 3.55 14.87 -0.49
C LEU A 2 4.49 15.72 0.40
N ASN A 3 4.74 16.98 0.02
CA ASN A 3 5.56 17.89 0.84
C ASN A 3 5.04 18.05 2.28
N THR A 4 3.73 18.19 2.45
CA THR A 4 3.10 18.31 3.77
C THR A 4 3.23 17.00 4.54
N ALA A 5 2.90 15.87 3.91
CA ALA A 5 3.00 14.55 4.54
C ALA A 5 4.43 14.24 5.00
N CYS A 6 5.45 14.55 4.19
CA CYS A 6 6.83 14.30 4.57
C CYS A 6 7.26 15.19 5.75
N ARG A 7 6.88 16.47 5.75
CA ARG A 7 7.14 17.38 6.88
C ARG A 7 6.44 16.95 8.16
N ASP A 8 5.19 16.52 8.06
CA ASP A 8 4.42 16.04 9.21
C ASP A 8 5.03 14.75 9.77
N SER A 9 5.52 13.86 8.89
CA SER A 9 6.26 12.66 9.29
C SER A 9 7.55 12.99 10.05
N VAL A 10 8.35 13.93 9.55
CA VAL A 10 9.56 14.39 10.26
C VAL A 10 9.19 14.92 11.64
N TYR A 11 8.19 15.81 11.71
CA TYR A 11 7.72 16.35 12.98
C TYR A 11 7.30 15.26 13.99
N LEU A 12 6.53 14.26 13.54
CA LEU A 12 6.09 13.15 14.41
C LEU A 12 7.25 12.28 14.90
N ASN A 13 8.23 12.00 14.04
CA ASN A 13 9.41 11.22 14.40
C ASN A 13 10.35 11.98 15.35
N ASP A 14 10.46 13.31 15.20
CA ASP A 14 11.25 14.18 16.08
C ASP A 14 10.70 14.25 17.52
N LEU A 15 9.43 13.89 17.73
CA LEU A 15 8.86 13.75 19.08
C LEU A 15 9.44 12.56 19.87
N GLY A 16 10.20 11.66 19.21
CA GLY A 16 10.85 10.52 19.86
C GLY A 16 9.88 9.45 20.35
N LEU A 17 8.66 9.40 19.79
CA LEU A 17 7.61 8.44 20.17
C LEU A 17 7.69 7.11 19.39
N GLY A 18 8.69 6.95 18.52
CA GLY A 18 8.93 5.78 17.68
C GLY A 18 9.13 6.15 16.20
N ASP A 19 9.39 5.14 15.37
CA ASP A 19 9.51 5.28 13.92
C ASP A 19 8.12 5.26 13.26
N PHE A 20 7.56 6.44 13.01
CA PHE A 20 6.27 6.60 12.34
C PHE A 20 6.44 6.61 10.83
N VAL A 21 5.93 5.55 10.20
CA VAL A 21 5.77 5.49 8.74
C VAL A 21 4.54 6.31 8.34
N MET A 22 4.73 7.27 7.44
CA MET A 22 3.68 8.07 6.84
C MET A 22 3.16 7.41 5.58
N ALA A 23 1.92 6.92 5.62
CA ALA A 23 1.24 6.36 4.46
C ALA A 23 0.51 7.47 3.68
N VAL A 24 0.73 7.53 2.37
CA VAL A 24 0.13 8.52 1.46
C VAL A 24 -0.63 7.79 0.37
N ASN A 25 -1.94 8.02 0.30
CA ASN A 25 -2.80 7.52 -0.76
C ASN A 25 -2.53 8.23 -2.08
N VAL A 26 -2.30 7.44 -3.13
CA VAL A 26 -2.00 7.91 -4.48
C VAL A 26 -2.99 7.30 -5.46
N SER A 27 -3.80 8.16 -6.08
CA SER A 27 -4.73 7.71 -7.11
C SER A 27 -4.00 7.34 -8.42
N PRO A 28 -4.59 6.47 -9.27
CA PRO A 28 -4.03 6.16 -10.59
C PRO A 28 -3.73 7.40 -11.43
N MET A 29 -4.64 8.38 -11.41
CA MET A 29 -4.44 9.65 -12.11
C MET A 29 -3.21 10.41 -11.61
N GLN A 30 -2.92 10.40 -10.29
CA GLN A 30 -1.71 11.05 -9.76
C GLN A 30 -0.45 10.29 -10.13
N PHE A 31 -0.48 8.96 -10.03
CA PHE A 31 0.67 8.11 -10.34
C PHE A 31 1.12 8.25 -11.81
N HIS A 32 0.16 8.30 -12.73
CA HIS A 32 0.42 8.47 -14.17
C HIS A 32 0.68 9.91 -14.61
N ARG A 33 0.66 10.89 -13.71
CA ARG A 33 1.04 12.26 -14.09
C ARG A 33 2.53 12.30 -14.43
N PRO A 34 2.91 13.06 -15.49
CA PRO A 34 4.30 13.36 -15.73
C PRO A 34 4.97 13.93 -14.47
N HIS A 35 6.22 13.53 -14.22
CA HIS A 35 7.03 14.00 -13.08
C HIS A 35 6.48 13.63 -11.70
N PHE A 36 5.58 12.64 -11.59
CA PHE A 36 5.11 12.17 -10.29
C PHE A 36 6.28 11.69 -9.41
N LEU A 37 7.16 10.83 -9.94
CA LEU A 37 8.34 10.32 -9.23
C LEU A 37 9.26 11.46 -8.78
N ASP A 38 9.55 12.40 -9.68
CA ASP A 38 10.34 13.61 -9.37
C ASP A 38 9.74 14.36 -8.17
N SER A 39 8.41 14.52 -8.13
CA SER A 39 7.73 15.21 -7.03
C SER A 39 7.80 14.46 -5.68
N VAL A 40 7.88 13.12 -5.72
CA VAL A 40 8.09 12.30 -4.51
C VAL A 40 9.51 12.49 -4.01
N PHE A 41 10.50 12.43 -4.91
CA PHE A 41 11.90 12.59 -4.55
C PHE A 41 12.23 13.99 -4.05
N GLU A 42 11.68 15.02 -4.71
CA GLU A 42 11.81 16.41 -4.27
C GLU A 42 11.21 16.61 -2.87
N ALA A 43 10.06 15.98 -2.57
CA ALA A 43 9.44 16.08 -1.25
C ALA A 43 10.28 15.41 -0.15
N LEU A 44 10.84 14.24 -0.43
CA LEU A 44 11.77 13.56 0.49
C LEU A 44 13.04 14.38 0.71
N GLU A 45 13.64 14.90 -0.36
CA GLU A 45 14.85 15.71 -0.29
C GLU A 45 14.61 17.02 0.47
N THR A 46 13.53 17.74 0.17
CA THR A 46 13.22 19.01 0.82
C THR A 46 12.90 18.85 2.31
N SER A 47 12.24 17.77 2.68
CA SER A 47 11.89 17.48 4.08
C SER A 47 13.01 16.80 4.86
N GLN A 48 14.01 16.22 4.18
CA GLN A 48 15.01 15.32 4.76
C GLN A 48 14.40 14.08 5.44
N LEU A 49 13.19 13.67 5.03
CA LEU A 49 12.58 12.44 5.52
C LEU A 49 13.34 11.22 4.99
N PRO A 50 13.79 10.29 5.85
CA PRO A 50 14.29 9.01 5.40
C PRO A 50 13.26 8.27 4.54
N PRO A 51 13.63 7.78 3.32
CA PRO A 51 12.66 7.19 2.39
C PRO A 51 11.85 6.02 2.95
N TRP A 52 12.42 5.22 3.84
CA TRP A 52 11.74 4.08 4.49
C TRP A 52 10.66 4.49 5.48
N LEU A 53 10.53 5.78 5.80
CA LEU A 53 9.42 6.32 6.59
C LEU A 53 8.27 6.83 5.71
N LEU A 54 8.38 6.77 4.39
CA LEU A 54 7.28 7.04 3.46
C LEU A 54 6.73 5.72 2.89
N GLU A 55 5.43 5.55 2.97
CA GLU A 55 4.69 4.48 2.29
C GLU A 55 3.72 5.09 1.28
N LEU A 56 3.76 4.64 0.04
CA LEU A 56 2.76 5.00 -0.97
C LEU A 56 1.71 3.90 -1.06
N GLU A 57 0.45 4.26 -0.84
CA GLU A 57 -0.70 3.38 -0.96
C GLU A 57 -1.33 3.58 -2.35
N LEU A 58 -1.33 2.53 -3.15
CA LEU A 58 -1.78 2.53 -4.54
C LEU A 58 -2.96 1.58 -4.69
N THR A 59 -4.04 2.02 -5.33
CA THR A 59 -5.12 1.09 -5.66
C THR A 59 -4.70 0.13 -6.78
N GLU A 60 -5.38 -1.01 -6.89
CA GLU A 60 -5.16 -1.95 -8.00
C GLU A 60 -5.28 -1.29 -9.39
N GLY A 61 -6.07 -0.21 -9.49
CA GLY A 61 -6.27 0.56 -10.72
C GLY A 61 -4.97 1.11 -11.33
N VAL A 62 -3.95 1.38 -10.52
CA VAL A 62 -2.62 1.83 -11.00
C VAL A 62 -1.97 0.81 -11.94
N LEU A 63 -2.33 -0.48 -11.76
CA LEU A 63 -1.75 -1.59 -12.49
C LEU A 63 -2.58 -2.01 -13.70
N MET A 64 -3.84 -1.54 -13.79
CA MET A 64 -4.79 -2.00 -14.82
C MET A 64 -4.46 -1.49 -16.23
N ASP A 65 -3.73 -0.38 -16.35
CA ASP A 65 -3.31 0.15 -17.64
C ASP A 65 -2.13 -0.64 -18.25
N GLY A 66 -1.62 -1.68 -17.57
CA GLY A 66 -0.69 -2.66 -18.15
C GLY A 66 0.60 -2.08 -18.73
N SER A 67 0.93 -0.84 -18.40
CA SER A 67 2.15 -0.20 -18.89
C SER A 67 3.33 -0.78 -18.11
N GLU A 68 4.31 -1.37 -18.81
CA GLU A 68 5.62 -1.73 -18.26
C GLU A 68 6.20 -0.55 -17.44
N ASN A 69 5.92 0.68 -17.89
CA ASN A 69 6.23 1.93 -17.21
C ASN A 69 5.77 2.00 -15.75
N ALA A 70 4.61 1.44 -15.40
CA ALA A 70 4.12 1.48 -14.01
C ALA A 70 4.98 0.59 -13.11
N ILE A 71 5.30 -0.63 -13.56
CA ILE A 71 6.16 -1.57 -12.84
C ILE A 71 7.57 -0.98 -12.68
N ASP A 72 8.10 -0.37 -13.73
CA ASP A 72 9.42 0.30 -13.68
C ASP A 72 9.42 1.46 -12.68
N SER A 73 8.35 2.26 -12.65
CA SER A 73 8.19 3.34 -11.67
C SER A 73 8.15 2.82 -10.23
N LEU A 74 7.47 1.69 -9.99
CA LEU A 74 7.47 1.05 -8.66
C LEU A 74 8.86 0.53 -8.29
N HIS A 75 9.61 -0.03 -9.24
CA HIS A 75 10.99 -0.44 -9.00
C HIS A 75 11.87 0.74 -8.64
N GLU A 76 11.72 1.89 -9.31
CA GLU A 76 12.49 3.09 -9.01
C GLU A 76 12.21 3.61 -7.58
N LEU A 77 10.93 3.69 -7.20
CA LEU A 77 10.53 4.05 -5.83
C LEU A 77 11.17 3.12 -4.79
N ARG A 78 11.18 1.81 -5.07
CA ARG A 78 11.74 0.79 -4.18
C ARG A 78 13.26 0.83 -4.08
N GLN A 79 13.94 1.09 -5.18
CA GLN A 79 15.39 1.28 -5.19
C GLN A 79 15.80 2.50 -4.34
N ARG A 80 14.90 3.48 -4.19
CA ARG A 80 15.08 4.63 -3.31
C ARG A 80 14.70 4.35 -1.85
N GLY A 81 14.23 3.15 -1.53
CA GLY A 81 13.90 2.71 -0.17
C GLY A 81 12.48 3.06 0.28
N ILE A 82 11.61 3.52 -0.63
CA ILE A 82 10.22 3.88 -0.31
C ILE A 82 9.39 2.61 -0.13
N HIS A 83 8.47 2.60 0.83
CA HIS A 83 7.53 1.50 1.00
C HIS A 83 6.35 1.61 0.03
N ILE A 84 5.89 0.46 -0.47
CA ILE A 84 4.75 0.42 -1.39
C ILE A 84 3.72 -0.57 -0.87
N ALA A 85 2.49 -0.08 -0.74
CA ALA A 85 1.32 -0.87 -0.38
C ALA A 85 0.29 -0.83 -1.50
N ILE A 86 -0.36 -1.98 -1.75
CA ILE A 86 -1.55 -2.04 -2.60
C ILE A 86 -2.78 -1.95 -1.71
N ASP A 87 -3.62 -0.97 -1.98
CA ASP A 87 -4.89 -0.73 -1.31
C ASP A 87 -6.08 -1.32 -2.06
N ASP A 88 -7.18 -1.52 -1.34
CA ASP A 88 -8.43 -2.09 -1.83
C ASP A 88 -8.27 -3.46 -2.53
N PHE A 89 -7.30 -4.28 -2.09
CA PHE A 89 -6.97 -5.51 -2.79
C PHE A 89 -8.11 -6.54 -2.74
N GLY A 90 -8.45 -7.12 -3.89
CA GLY A 90 -9.55 -8.05 -4.12
C GLY A 90 -10.83 -7.40 -4.64
N THR A 91 -10.93 -6.06 -4.66
CA THR A 91 -12.13 -5.35 -5.16
C THR A 91 -12.07 -5.02 -6.65
N GLY A 92 -10.86 -5.06 -7.23
CA GLY A 92 -10.58 -4.80 -8.64
C GLY A 92 -10.21 -6.07 -9.43
N PHE A 93 -9.81 -5.86 -10.68
CA PHE A 93 -9.35 -6.93 -11.58
C PHE A 93 -7.82 -7.03 -11.56
N SER A 94 -7.20 -7.29 -10.40
CA SER A 94 -5.79 -7.65 -10.36
C SER A 94 -5.57 -9.02 -10.99
N SER A 95 -4.94 -9.03 -12.17
CA SER A 95 -4.40 -10.28 -12.68
C SER A 95 -3.26 -10.71 -11.76
N LEU A 96 -3.54 -11.73 -10.92
CA LEU A 96 -2.58 -12.37 -10.01
C LEU A 96 -1.24 -12.73 -10.70
N SER A 97 -1.25 -12.85 -12.02
CA SER A 97 -0.06 -13.03 -12.84
C SER A 97 1.01 -11.95 -12.66
N TYR A 98 0.62 -10.70 -12.36
CA TYR A 98 1.57 -9.59 -12.19
C TYR A 98 2.08 -9.45 -10.77
N LEU A 99 1.33 -9.94 -9.77
CA LEU A 99 1.67 -9.77 -8.35
C LEU A 99 3.09 -10.27 -8.02
N LYS A 100 3.53 -11.34 -8.69
CA LYS A 100 4.87 -11.92 -8.52
C LYS A 100 6.03 -11.04 -9.05
N TYR A 101 5.72 -10.02 -9.85
CA TYR A 101 6.69 -9.07 -10.41
C TYR A 101 6.64 -7.70 -9.75
N LEU A 102 5.59 -7.41 -8.96
CA LEU A 102 5.43 -6.11 -8.34
C LEU A 102 6.39 -5.96 -7.15
N PRO A 103 7.18 -4.88 -7.09
CA PRO A 103 8.08 -4.66 -5.98
C PRO A 103 7.32 -3.98 -4.83
N ILE A 104 6.39 -4.70 -4.21
CA ILE A 104 5.53 -4.20 -3.11
C ILE A 104 5.91 -4.82 -1.77
N ASP A 105 5.61 -4.13 -0.67
CA ASP A 105 5.84 -4.63 0.69
C ASP A 105 4.57 -5.16 1.35
N LYS A 106 3.42 -4.60 0.95
CA LYS A 106 2.17 -4.73 1.69
C LYS A 106 0.97 -4.82 0.76
N ILE A 107 0.00 -5.64 1.15
CA ILE A 107 -1.34 -5.68 0.61
C ILE A 107 -2.31 -5.31 1.73
N LYS A 108 -3.26 -4.43 1.44
CA LYS A 108 -4.37 -4.07 2.32
C LYS A 108 -5.65 -4.71 1.78
N ILE A 109 -6.29 -5.54 2.60
CA ILE A 109 -7.56 -6.17 2.27
C ILE A 109 -8.66 -5.16 2.54
N ASP A 110 -9.47 -4.87 1.52
CA ASP A 110 -10.59 -3.94 1.64
C ASP A 110 -11.57 -4.37 2.74
N ARG A 111 -12.11 -3.38 3.43
CA ARG A 111 -13.06 -3.56 4.54
C ARG A 111 -14.32 -4.34 4.14
N SER A 112 -14.73 -4.35 2.87
CA SER A 112 -15.92 -5.11 2.45
C SER A 112 -15.75 -6.61 2.72
N PHE A 113 -14.55 -7.15 2.47
CA PHE A 113 -14.23 -8.55 2.79
C PHE A 113 -14.04 -8.77 4.29
N VAL A 114 -13.46 -7.80 5.00
CA VAL A 114 -13.16 -7.92 6.44
C VAL A 114 -14.43 -7.92 7.28
N ARG A 115 -15.41 -7.07 6.95
CA ARG A 115 -16.66 -6.94 7.72
C ARG A 115 -17.50 -8.22 7.72
N GLU A 116 -17.52 -8.91 6.59
CA GLU A 116 -18.36 -10.10 6.40
C GLU A 116 -17.57 -11.41 6.54
N VAL A 117 -16.27 -11.36 6.88
CA VAL A 117 -15.40 -12.55 6.95
C VAL A 117 -15.89 -13.62 7.95
N ILE A 118 -16.66 -13.23 8.96
CA ILE A 118 -17.22 -14.13 9.98
C ILE A 118 -18.58 -14.70 9.52
N SER A 119 -19.34 -13.95 8.72
CA SER A 119 -20.73 -14.23 8.33
C SER A 119 -20.88 -14.82 6.92
N ASP A 120 -20.00 -14.48 5.98
CA ASP A 120 -20.00 -14.97 4.60
C ASP A 120 -18.78 -15.88 4.35
N HIS A 121 -19.06 -17.16 4.11
CA HIS A 121 -18.03 -18.15 3.82
C HIS A 121 -17.24 -17.85 2.53
N ARG A 122 -17.80 -17.05 1.60
CA ARG A 122 -17.13 -16.64 0.36
C ARG A 122 -16.10 -15.57 0.67
N ASP A 123 -16.42 -14.59 1.48
CA ASP A 123 -15.47 -13.55 1.89
C ASP A 123 -14.35 -14.16 2.76
N ALA A 124 -14.69 -15.11 3.64
CA ALA A 124 -13.70 -15.92 4.36
C ALA A 124 -12.75 -16.66 3.40
N ALA A 125 -13.29 -17.27 2.33
CA ALA A 125 -12.49 -17.98 1.34
C ALA A 125 -11.59 -17.03 0.53
N ILE A 126 -12.08 -15.83 0.17
CA ILE A 126 -11.30 -14.79 -0.52
C ILE A 126 -10.14 -14.33 0.36
N VAL A 127 -10.40 -13.97 1.62
CA VAL A 127 -9.36 -13.56 2.58
C VAL A 127 -8.31 -14.67 2.76
N GLN A 128 -8.72 -15.93 2.91
CA GLN A 128 -7.79 -17.06 3.00
C GLN A 128 -6.96 -17.24 1.73
N GLY A 129 -7.56 -17.04 0.56
CA GLY A 129 -6.86 -17.03 -0.73
C GLY A 129 -5.78 -15.95 -0.77
N ILE A 130 -6.12 -14.71 -0.41
CA ILE A 130 -5.18 -13.58 -0.35
C ILE A 130 -4.01 -13.89 0.59
N LEU A 131 -4.30 -14.36 1.80
CA LEU A 131 -3.27 -14.74 2.79
C LEU A 131 -2.36 -15.86 2.28
N SER A 132 -2.91 -16.84 1.59
CA SER A 132 -2.15 -17.97 1.03
C SER A 132 -1.23 -17.55 -0.10
N MET A 133 -1.62 -16.54 -0.89
CA MET A 133 -0.79 -15.97 -1.96
C MET A 133 0.29 -15.02 -1.43
N ALA A 134 -0.02 -14.21 -0.42
CA ALA A 134 0.90 -13.21 0.13
C ALA A 134 2.12 -13.84 0.83
N ARG A 135 1.92 -14.97 1.54
CA ARG A 135 2.98 -15.67 2.29
C ARG A 135 4.21 -16.05 1.45
N PRO A 136 4.10 -16.79 0.32
CA PRO A 136 5.26 -17.14 -0.49
C PRO A 136 5.93 -15.93 -1.15
N LEU A 137 5.19 -14.83 -1.33
CA LEU A 137 5.70 -13.57 -1.87
C LEU A 137 6.31 -12.66 -0.78
N GLN A 138 6.31 -13.09 0.48
CA GLN A 138 6.82 -12.33 1.64
C GLN A 138 6.14 -10.98 1.82
N LEU A 139 4.87 -10.88 1.41
CA LEU A 139 4.08 -9.66 1.53
C LEU A 139 3.42 -9.58 2.90
N ARG A 140 3.48 -8.39 3.51
CA ARG A 140 2.67 -8.09 4.70
C ARG A 140 1.22 -7.91 4.29
N VAL A 141 0.29 -8.49 5.05
CA VAL A 141 -1.15 -8.33 4.81
C VAL A 141 -1.75 -7.57 5.98
N VAL A 142 -2.47 -6.48 5.69
CA VAL A 142 -3.20 -5.68 6.66
C VAL A 142 -4.68 -5.71 6.32
N ALA A 143 -5.53 -5.87 7.32
CA ALA A 143 -6.99 -5.81 7.16
C ALA A 143 -7.48 -4.40 7.50
N GLU A 144 -8.18 -3.76 6.58
CA GLU A 144 -8.80 -2.47 6.83
C GLU A 144 -10.15 -2.61 7.56
N GLY A 145 -10.56 -1.56 8.28
CA GLY A 145 -11.92 -1.49 8.84
C GLY A 145 -12.21 -2.48 9.97
N VAL A 146 -11.19 -2.89 10.74
CA VAL A 146 -11.31 -3.70 11.96
C VAL A 146 -11.92 -2.91 13.14
N GLU A 147 -13.04 -2.25 12.92
CA GLU A 147 -13.70 -1.39 13.91
C GLU A 147 -14.64 -2.15 14.85
N THR A 148 -14.81 -3.46 14.62
CA THR A 148 -15.60 -4.34 15.47
C THR A 148 -14.68 -5.29 16.22
N ARG A 149 -14.80 -5.31 17.56
CA ARG A 149 -14.23 -6.41 18.35
C ARG A 149 -14.83 -7.70 17.76
N PRO A 150 -14.02 -8.70 17.39
CA PRO A 150 -14.58 -10.01 17.15
C PRO A 150 -15.28 -10.40 18.45
N SER A 151 -16.60 -10.58 18.40
CA SER A 151 -17.28 -11.34 19.45
C SER A 151 -16.71 -12.75 19.37
N LEU A 152 -15.69 -13.00 20.17
CA LEU A 152 -15.13 -14.33 20.36
C LEU A 152 -16.31 -15.24 20.77
N PRO A 153 -16.62 -16.30 20.01
CA PRO A 153 -17.50 -17.33 20.54
C PRO A 153 -16.80 -17.95 21.75
N THR A 154 -17.48 -17.86 22.90
CA THR A 154 -17.18 -18.59 24.14
C THR A 154 -17.27 -20.09 23.94
#